data_AF-M0AIM4-F1
#
_entry.id   AF-M0AIM4-F1
#
_cell.length_a   1.000
_cell.length_b   1.000
_cell.length_c   1.000
_cell.angle_alpha   90.00
_cell.angle_beta   90.00
_cell.angle_gamma   90.00
#
_symmetry.space_group_name_H-M   'P 1'
#
loop_
_entity.id
_entity.type
_entity.pdbx_description
1 polymer ?
#
loop_
_entity_poly.entity_id
_entity_poly.type
_entity_poly.pdbx_seq_one_letter_code
_entity_poly.pdbx_strand_id
1 'polypeptide(L)'
;MDPLLLSIVVGIPLAWHVGLTVFTYYDAGKVGLEPPAKWAAITAVLPLFGFFIYLFERSELDYDPETDPYRGNNFNIHPSRADDTPLRSRGDDRLTPEGDAGAWTDEDSDENDRSSSPPE
;
A
#
# COMPACT_ATOMS: atom_id res chain seq x y z
N MET A 1 -12.72 3.87 27.84
CA MET A 1 -11.26 3.97 27.65
C MET A 1 -10.71 4.76 28.83
N ASP A 2 -9.59 4.33 29.42
CA ASP A 2 -8.96 5.08 30.52
C ASP A 2 -8.46 6.44 30.00
N PRO A 3 -8.91 7.57 30.58
CA PRO A 3 -8.50 8.90 30.12
C PRO A 3 -6.99 9.15 30.23
N LEU A 4 -6.30 8.54 31.21
CA LEU A 4 -4.86 8.63 31.33
C LEU A 4 -4.18 7.93 30.14
N LEU A 5 -4.58 6.70 29.86
CA LEU A 5 -4.09 5.94 28.72
C LEU A 5 -4.36 6.68 27.40
N LEU A 6 -5.56 7.23 27.19
CA LEU A 6 -5.89 8.03 26.00
C LEU A 6 -4.93 9.22 25.85
N SER A 7 -4.68 9.92 26.96
CA SER A 7 -3.79 11.08 26.97
C SER A 7 -2.35 10.71 26.62
N ILE A 8 -1.88 9.54 27.05
CA ILE A 8 -0.54 9.03 26.70
C ILE A 8 -0.49 8.64 25.22
N VAL A 9 -1.47 7.86 24.76
CA VAL A 9 -1.53 7.32 23.39
C VAL A 9 -1.67 8.43 22.34
N VAL A 10 -2.40 9.50 22.64
CA VAL A 10 -2.58 10.63 21.71
C VAL A 10 -1.56 11.74 21.96
N GLY A 11 -1.34 12.09 23.23
CA GLY A 11 -0.56 13.26 23.62
C GLY A 11 0.93 13.12 23.34
N ILE A 12 1.54 11.96 23.61
CA ILE A 12 2.98 11.76 23.35
C ILE A 12 3.27 11.84 21.84
N PRO A 13 2.57 11.09 20.95
CA PRO A 13 2.79 11.21 19.52
C PRO A 13 2.52 12.62 19.00
N LEU A 14 1.45 13.29 19.47
CA LEU A 14 1.13 14.65 19.05
C LEU A 14 2.23 15.64 19.45
N ALA A 15 2.73 15.58 20.68
CA ALA A 15 3.82 16.42 21.15
C ALA A 15 5.09 16.20 20.33
N TRP A 16 5.41 14.95 20.01
CA TRP A 16 6.56 14.61 19.19
C TRP A 16 6.41 15.09 17.75
N HIS A 17 5.23 14.96 17.18
CA HIS A 17 4.92 15.46 15.83
C HIS A 17 5.07 16.97 15.73
N VAL A 18 4.58 17.71 16.72
CA VAL A 18 4.76 19.17 16.80
C VAL A 18 6.24 19.51 16.93
N GLY A 19 6.98 18.83 17.81
CA GLY A 19 8.42 19.03 17.99
C GLY A 19 9.21 18.81 16.70
N LEU A 20 8.93 17.72 15.97
CA LEU A 20 9.54 17.41 14.68
C LEU A 20 9.18 18.43 13.61
N THR A 21 7.93 18.89 13.56
CA THR A 21 7.50 19.93 12.60
C THR A 21 8.26 21.24 12.81
N VAL A 22 8.37 21.69 14.07
CA VAL A 22 9.14 22.89 14.43
C VAL A 22 10.63 22.70 14.13
N PHE A 23 11.18 21.52 14.43
CA PHE A 23 12.55 21.18 14.11
C PHE A 23 12.80 21.24 12.59
N THR A 24 11.93 20.64 11.77
CA THR A 24 12.03 20.70 10.30
C THR A 24 12.01 22.14 9.80
N TYR A 25 11.15 23.00 10.34
CA TYR A 25 11.13 24.42 9.95
C TYR A 25 12.47 25.11 10.22
N TYR A 26 13.05 24.88 11.41
CA TYR A 26 14.32 25.48 11.80
C TYR A 26 15.50 24.91 11.00
N ASP A 27 15.55 23.58 10.84
CA ASP A 27 16.62 22.89 10.16
C ASP A 27 16.62 23.16 8.66
N ALA A 28 15.44 23.19 8.01
CA ALA A 28 15.31 23.45 6.59
C ALA A 28 15.96 24.79 6.17
N GLY A 29 15.88 25.82 7.01
CA GLY A 29 16.56 27.09 6.77
C GLY A 29 18.08 27.00 6.86
N LYS A 30 18.64 26.08 7.65
CA LYS A 30 20.09 25.88 7.78
C LYS A 30 20.68 25.04 6.65
N VAL A 31 19.93 24.04 6.17
CA VAL A 31 20.40 23.10 5.15
C VAL A 31 20.06 23.53 3.71
N GLY A 32 19.50 24.72 3.52
CA GLY A 32 19.19 25.28 2.18
C GLY A 32 17.90 24.74 1.56
N LEU A 33 16.99 24.19 2.36
CA LEU A 33 15.69 23.70 1.93
C LEU A 33 14.64 24.82 1.93
N GLU A 34 14.71 25.68 0.92
CA GLU A 34 13.79 26.83 0.80
C GLU A 34 12.50 26.54 0.00
N PRO A 35 11.36 27.17 0.38
CA PRO A 35 11.14 27.88 1.64
C PRO A 35 10.94 26.89 2.80
N PRO A 36 11.45 27.16 4.03
CA PRO A 36 11.30 26.26 5.19
C PRO A 36 9.85 25.92 5.53
N ALA A 37 8.93 26.85 5.28
CA ALA A 37 7.49 26.66 5.48
C ALA A 37 6.91 25.50 4.65
N LYS A 38 7.41 25.27 3.43
CA LYS A 38 6.98 24.16 2.58
C LYS A 38 7.26 22.83 3.25
N TRP A 39 8.48 22.66 3.76
CA TRP A 39 8.91 21.41 4.39
C TRP A 39 8.22 21.17 5.72
N ALA A 40 8.06 22.23 6.53
CA ALA A 40 7.28 22.16 7.75
C ALA A 40 5.82 21.76 7.47
N ALA A 41 5.19 22.31 6.41
CA ALA A 41 3.83 21.94 6.03
C ALA A 41 3.73 20.48 5.59
N ILE A 42 4.68 19.99 4.79
CA ILE A 42 4.74 18.57 4.38
C ILE A 42 4.82 17.67 5.62
N THR A 43 5.78 17.94 6.52
CA THR A 43 5.94 17.17 7.76
C THR A 43 4.66 17.20 8.60
N ALA A 44 4.05 18.39 8.77
CA ALA A 44 2.84 18.54 9.58
C ALA A 44 1.65 17.74 9.05
N VAL A 45 1.46 17.71 7.73
CA VAL A 45 0.28 17.15 7.05
C VAL A 45 0.40 15.64 6.81
N LEU A 46 1.62 15.08 6.79
CA LEU A 46 1.86 13.68 6.46
C LEU A 46 1.01 12.67 7.27
N PRO A 47 0.78 12.83 8.59
CA PRO A 47 -0.05 11.89 9.35
C PRO A 47 -1.52 11.83 8.89
N LEU A 48 -2.02 12.84 8.17
CA LEU A 48 -3.39 12.86 7.66
C LEU A 48 -3.63 11.73 6.65
N PHE A 49 -2.60 11.25 5.95
CA PHE A 49 -2.74 10.11 5.04
C PHE A 49 -3.18 8.84 5.78
N GLY A 50 -2.66 8.58 6.99
CA GLY A 50 -3.13 7.47 7.82
C GLY A 50 -4.60 7.59 8.21
N PHE A 51 -5.06 8.82 8.48
CA PHE A 51 -6.47 9.08 8.75
C PHE A 51 -7.34 8.83 7.51
N PHE A 52 -6.92 9.26 6.32
CA PHE A 52 -7.65 8.97 5.09
C PHE A 52 -7.70 7.47 4.78
N ILE A 53 -6.60 6.73 4.99
CA ILE A 53 -6.59 5.26 4.86
C ILE A 53 -7.65 4.63 5.76
N TYR A 54 -7.73 5.05 7.03
CA TYR A 54 -8.78 4.59 7.93
C TYR A 54 -10.19 4.90 7.42
N LEU A 55 -10.41 6.10 6.88
CA LEU A 55 -11.72 6.47 6.31
C LEU A 55 -12.09 5.61 5.10
N PHE A 56 -11.14 5.35 4.19
CA PHE A 56 -11.36 4.50 3.03
C PHE A 56 -11.66 3.07 3.44
N GLU A 57 -10.83 2.49 4.32
CA GLU A 57 -11.06 1.15 4.87
C GLU A 57 -12.42 1.04 5.56
N ARG A 58 -12.78 2.05 6.36
CA ARG A 58 -14.09 2.10 7.02
C ARG A 58 -15.22 2.15 6.00
N SER A 59 -15.06 2.89 4.91
CA SER A 59 -16.10 3.00 3.89
C SER A 59 -16.36 1.70 3.13
N GLU A 60 -15.39 0.79 3.09
CA GLU A 60 -15.58 -0.55 2.49
C GLU A 60 -16.45 -1.46 3.37
N LEU A 61 -16.57 -1.20 4.67
CA LEU A 61 -17.38 -2.03 5.57
C LEU A 61 -18.88 -1.89 5.36
N ASP A 62 -19.34 -0.75 4.84
CA ASP A 62 -20.75 -0.47 4.55
C ASP A 62 -21.10 -0.79 3.07
N TYR A 63 -20.20 -1.44 2.33
CA TYR A 63 -20.45 -1.88 0.96
C TYR A 63 -21.47 -3.03 0.94
N ASP A 64 -22.60 -2.81 0.27
CA ASP A 64 -23.57 -3.87 -0.02
C ASP A 64 -23.31 -4.45 -1.41
N PRO A 65 -22.68 -5.65 -1.49
CA PRO A 65 -22.39 -6.26 -2.78
C PRO A 65 -23.66 -6.56 -3.57
N GLU A 66 -24.84 -6.72 -2.94
CA GLU A 66 -26.10 -7.07 -3.65
C GLU A 66 -26.62 -5.89 -4.48
N THR A 67 -26.20 -4.68 -4.14
CA THR A 67 -26.62 -3.45 -4.82
C THR A 67 -25.57 -2.90 -5.77
N ASP A 68 -24.39 -3.53 -5.85
CA ASP A 68 -23.33 -3.07 -6.75
C ASP A 68 -23.68 -3.37 -8.21
N PRO A 69 -23.86 -2.35 -9.07
CA PRO A 69 -24.13 -2.54 -10.51
C PRO A 69 -22.98 -3.23 -11.26
N TYR A 70 -21.81 -3.36 -10.65
CA TYR A 70 -20.65 -4.05 -11.20
C TYR A 70 -20.39 -5.41 -10.54
N ARG A 71 -21.26 -5.89 -9.64
CA ARG A 71 -21.14 -7.20 -8.99
C ARG A 71 -21.07 -8.31 -10.03
N GLY A 72 -20.00 -9.10 -10.00
CA GLY A 72 -19.80 -10.25 -10.90
C GLY A 72 -19.27 -9.93 -12.30
N ASN A 73 -18.91 -8.67 -12.57
CA ASN A 73 -18.23 -8.29 -13.81
C ASN A 73 -16.71 -8.17 -13.59
N ASN A 74 -15.94 -8.98 -14.31
CA ASN A 74 -14.48 -9.04 -14.28
C ASN A 74 -13.83 -8.30 -15.47
N PHE A 75 -14.56 -7.34 -16.05
CA PHE A 75 -14.16 -6.67 -17.27
C PHE A 75 -13.52 -5.32 -16.99
N ASN A 76 -12.47 -5.00 -17.75
CA ASN A 76 -11.98 -3.64 -17.86
C ASN A 76 -12.99 -2.83 -18.70
N ILE A 77 -13.72 -1.89 -18.08
CA ILE A 77 -14.73 -1.02 -18.74
C ILE A 77 -14.04 0.07 -19.60
N HIS A 78 -12.94 -0.27 -20.27
CA HIS A 78 -12.30 0.59 -21.24
C HIS A 78 -12.70 0.14 -22.65
N PRO A 79 -13.15 1.04 -23.54
CA PRO A 79 -13.63 0.66 -24.88
C PRO A 79 -12.62 -0.18 -25.69
N SER A 80 -11.32 0.02 -25.44
CA SER A 80 -10.24 -0.70 -26.12
C SER A 80 -9.89 -2.07 -25.54
N ARG A 81 -10.51 -2.47 -24.42
CA ARG A 81 -10.23 -3.73 -23.70
C ARG A 81 -11.50 -4.54 -23.40
N ALA A 82 -12.60 -4.20 -24.07
CA ALA A 82 -13.87 -4.89 -23.91
C ALA A 82 -13.82 -6.36 -24.37
N ASP A 83 -12.90 -6.69 -25.29
CA ASP A 83 -12.70 -8.04 -25.83
C ASP A 83 -11.59 -8.83 -25.10
N ASP A 84 -10.98 -8.27 -24.04
CA ASP A 84 -9.95 -8.96 -23.28
C ASP A 84 -10.55 -10.09 -22.43
N THR A 85 -9.81 -11.20 -22.31
CA THR A 85 -10.20 -12.34 -21.46
C THR A 85 -10.45 -11.87 -20.03
N PRO A 86 -11.62 -12.19 -19.42
CA PRO A 86 -11.94 -11.75 -18.08
C PRO A 86 -10.87 -12.22 -17.08
N LEU A 87 -10.36 -11.28 -16.28
CA LEU A 87 -9.44 -11.63 -15.20
C LEU A 87 -10.20 -12.47 -14.17
N ARG A 88 -9.53 -13.45 -13.57
CA ARG A 88 -10.12 -14.21 -12.45
C ARG A 88 -10.49 -13.22 -11.35
N SER A 89 -11.75 -13.24 -10.93
CA SER A 89 -12.24 -12.40 -9.83
C SER A 89 -11.40 -12.71 -8.59
N ARG A 90 -10.76 -11.69 -8.02
CA ARG A 90 -10.05 -11.81 -6.74
C ARG A 90 -11.11 -11.82 -5.64
N GLY A 91 -11.79 -12.95 -5.47
CA GLY A 91 -12.95 -13.00 -4.57
C GLY A 91 -13.49 -14.39 -4.20
N ASP A 92 -12.90 -15.49 -4.67
CA ASP A 92 -13.28 -16.82 -4.16
C ASP A 92 -12.13 -17.83 -4.35
N ASP A 93 -11.12 -17.75 -3.49
CA ASP A 93 -10.09 -18.79 -3.28
C ASP A 93 -9.40 -18.54 -1.93
N ARG A 94 -10.18 -18.35 -0.86
CA ARG A 94 -9.65 -18.65 0.47
C ARG A 94 -9.53 -20.16 0.52
N LEU A 95 -8.34 -20.68 0.20
CA LEU A 95 -7.98 -22.07 0.40
C LEU A 95 -8.39 -22.49 1.81
N THR A 96 -9.49 -23.25 1.93
CA THR A 96 -9.79 -24.01 3.14
C THR A 96 -8.61 -24.97 3.32
N PRO A 97 -7.87 -24.92 4.45
CA PRO A 97 -6.71 -25.77 4.64
C PRO A 97 -7.19 -27.17 5.02
N GLU A 98 -7.73 -27.91 4.05
CA GLU A 98 -8.09 -29.31 4.22
C GLU A 98 -7.90 -30.05 2.88
N GLY A 99 -6.70 -30.62 2.76
CA GLY A 99 -6.43 -31.84 1.98
C GLY A 99 -6.26 -31.67 0.47
N ASP A 100 -5.02 -31.57 0.00
CA ASP A 100 -4.45 -32.63 -0.86
C ASP A 100 -2.93 -32.49 -0.97
N ALA A 101 -2.24 -33.61 -0.82
CA ALA A 101 -0.80 -33.72 -0.98
C ALA A 101 -0.52 -34.10 -2.44
N GLY A 102 0.17 -33.23 -3.20
CA GLY A 102 0.46 -33.55 -4.59
C GLY A 102 1.49 -32.64 -5.26
N ALA A 103 2.75 -33.04 -5.18
CA ALA A 103 3.81 -32.87 -6.18
C ALA A 103 4.02 -31.45 -6.79
N TRP A 104 4.99 -30.72 -6.24
CA TRP A 104 5.77 -29.73 -7.00
C TRP A 104 6.98 -30.45 -7.59
N THR A 105 7.00 -30.62 -8.91
CA THR A 105 8.23 -30.96 -9.64
C THR A 105 8.89 -29.66 -10.07
N ASP A 106 10.01 -29.34 -9.45
CA ASP A 106 10.92 -28.28 -9.89
C ASP A 106 11.74 -28.81 -11.08
N GLU A 107 11.42 -28.35 -12.29
CA GLU A 107 12.29 -28.47 -13.47
C GLU A 107 12.78 -27.07 -13.85
N ASP A 108 13.83 -26.61 -13.16
CA ASP A 108 14.69 -25.51 -13.61
C ASP A 108 15.97 -26.12 -14.20
N SER A 109 16.02 -26.16 -15.54
CA SER A 109 17.23 -26.50 -16.29
C SER A 109 18.03 -25.22 -16.57
N ASP A 110 18.99 -24.92 -15.69
CA ASP A 110 20.06 -23.95 -15.91
C ASP A 110 21.16 -24.57 -16.79
N GLU A 111 21.22 -24.21 -18.07
CA GLU A 111 22.36 -24.51 -18.93
C GLU A 111 22.82 -23.22 -19.63
N ASN A 112 23.77 -22.53 -19.01
CA ASN A 112 24.53 -21.45 -19.64
C ASN A 112 26.00 -21.59 -19.26
N ASP A 113 26.66 -22.58 -19.86
CA ASP A 113 28.09 -22.79 -19.68
C ASP A 113 28.88 -21.87 -20.62
N ARG A 114 29.70 -21.02 -20.00
CA ARG A 114 30.55 -20.01 -20.65
C ARG A 114 31.73 -20.69 -21.31
N SER A 115 31.71 -20.88 -22.62
CA SER A 115 32.95 -21.13 -23.37
C SER A 115 33.59 -19.80 -23.80
N SER A 116 34.75 -19.52 -23.22
CA SER A 116 35.60 -18.39 -23.56
C SER A 116 36.60 -18.77 -24.65
N SER A 117 36.63 -17.93 -25.69
CA SER A 117 37.80 -17.52 -26.51
C SER A 117 38.07 -18.18 -27.89
N PRO A 118 38.66 -17.39 -28.83
CA PRO A 118 38.73 -17.58 -30.30
C PRO A 118 40.20 -17.86 -30.75
N PRO A 119 40.63 -17.51 -31.99
CA PRO A 119 40.27 -17.89 -33.37
C PRO A 119 41.36 -18.76 -34.05
N GLU A 120 41.13 -19.24 -35.28
CA GLU A 120 42.05 -19.16 -36.46
C GLU A 120 41.37 -19.71 -37.72
#